data_AF-A0A2K2V9V1-F1
#
_entry.id   AF-A0A2K2V9V1-F1
#
_cell.length_a   1.000
_cell.length_b   1.000
_cell.length_c   1.000
_cell.angle_alpha   90.00
_cell.angle_beta   90.00
_cell.angle_gamma   90.00
#
_symmetry.space_group_name_H-M   'P 1'
#
loop_
_entity.id
_entity.type
_entity.pdbx_description
1 polymer ?
#
loop_
_entity_poly.entity_id
_entity_poly.type
_entity_poly.pdbx_seq_one_letter_code
_entity_poly.pdbx_strand_id
1 'polypeptide(L)'
;MARDKAIGGLLLIASLVIIVLYAYFVFFTSYDLILLKLTGFIAVAGVFGILSWIGYTLATTPPPKPIEEIEKEIESELKKLDEESKTSTQESSDKSQ
;
A
#
# COMPACT_ATOMS: atom_id res chain seq x y z
N MET A 1 -0.12 -19.80 -20.31
CA MET A 1 -1.40 -19.88 -21.06
C MET A 1 -2.43 -20.82 -20.40
N ALA A 2 -2.24 -22.15 -20.37
CA ALA A 2 -3.21 -23.07 -19.74
C ALA A 2 -3.30 -22.93 -18.21
N ARG A 3 -2.18 -22.60 -17.55
CA ARG A 3 -2.09 -22.35 -16.10
C ARG A 3 -2.88 -21.09 -15.72
N ASP A 4 -2.70 -20.01 -16.46
CA ASP A 4 -3.41 -18.74 -16.25
C ASP A 4 -4.93 -18.89 -16.48
N LYS A 5 -5.33 -19.68 -17.48
CA LYS A 5 -6.73 -20.01 -17.74
C LYS A 5 -7.35 -20.87 -16.64
N ALA A 6 -6.58 -21.79 -16.04
CA ALA A 6 -7.04 -22.61 -14.91
C ALA A 6 -7.22 -21.77 -13.65
N ILE A 7 -6.29 -20.85 -13.37
CA ILE A 7 -6.38 -19.93 -12.23
C ILE A 7 -7.57 -18.98 -12.39
N GLY A 8 -7.76 -18.41 -13.59
CA GLY A 8 -8.92 -17.58 -13.91
C GLY A 8 -10.24 -18.34 -13.79
N GLY A 9 -10.29 -19.58 -14.28
CA GLY A 9 -11.47 -20.44 -14.15
C GLY A 9 -11.80 -20.81 -12.70
N LEU A 10 -10.79 -21.11 -11.89
CA LEU A 10 -10.95 -21.40 -10.47
C LEU A 10 -11.44 -20.17 -9.70
N LEU A 11 -10.89 -19.00 -9.98
CA LEU A 11 -11.37 -17.73 -9.42
C LEU A 11 -12.82 -17.45 -9.79
N LEU A 12 -13.21 -17.70 -11.05
CA LEU A 12 -14.60 -17.52 -11.49
C LEU A 12 -15.53 -18.43 -10.70
N ILE A 13 -15.24 -19.73 -10.64
CA ILE A 13 -16.08 -20.70 -9.91
C ILE A 13 -16.14 -20.34 -8.42
N ALA A 14 -15.00 -20.04 -7.80
CA ALA A 14 -14.95 -19.65 -6.40
C ALA A 14 -15.79 -18.39 -6.12
N SER A 15 -15.68 -17.37 -6.97
CA SER A 15 -16.49 -16.14 -6.85
C SER A 15 -17.99 -16.44 -6.99
N LEU A 16 -18.36 -17.30 -7.95
CA LEU A 16 -19.76 -17.67 -8.17
C LEU A 16 -20.32 -18.43 -6.96
N VAL A 17 -19.56 -19.35 -6.38
CA VAL A 17 -19.96 -20.07 -5.16
C VAL A 17 -20.17 -19.11 -4.00
N ILE A 18 -19.25 -18.15 -3.79
CA ILE A 18 -19.38 -17.14 -2.72
C ILE A 18 -20.64 -16.30 -2.92
N ILE A 19 -20.94 -15.87 -4.15
CA ILE A 19 -22.15 -15.10 -4.47
C ILE A 19 -23.42 -15.90 -4.13
N VAL A 20 -23.48 -17.17 -4.55
CA VAL A 20 -24.65 -18.02 -4.29
C VAL A 20 -24.82 -18.27 -2.79
N LEU A 21 -23.74 -18.55 -2.06
CA LEU A 21 -23.79 -18.72 -0.61
C LEU A 21 -24.26 -17.43 0.07
N TYR A 22 -23.70 -16.28 -0.29
CA TYR A 22 -24.12 -14.99 0.28
C TYR A 22 -25.61 -14.71 0.02
N ALA A 23 -26.08 -14.92 -1.21
CA ALA A 23 -27.50 -14.78 -1.54
C ALA A 23 -28.36 -15.74 -0.71
N TYR A 24 -27.96 -17.01 -0.56
CA TYR A 24 -28.68 -17.96 0.28
C TYR A 24 -28.80 -17.48 1.74
N PHE A 25 -27.71 -17.01 2.34
CA PHE A 25 -27.76 -16.46 3.70
C PHE A 25 -28.66 -15.23 3.80
N VAL A 26 -28.62 -14.32 2.83
CA VAL A 26 -29.44 -13.10 2.84
C VAL A 26 -30.94 -13.40 2.62
N PHE A 27 -31.31 -14.34 1.75
CA PHE A 27 -32.71 -14.56 1.38
C PHE A 27 -33.41 -15.68 2.17
N PHE A 28 -32.68 -16.68 2.67
CA PHE A 28 -33.26 -17.88 3.30
C PHE A 28 -33.05 -17.99 4.81
N THR A 29 -32.31 -17.07 5.44
CA THR A 29 -32.11 -17.10 6.90
C THR A 29 -32.70 -15.88 7.58
N SER A 30 -33.18 -16.04 8.81
CA SER A 30 -33.72 -14.95 9.65
C SER A 30 -32.66 -13.94 10.12
N TYR A 31 -31.40 -14.11 9.70
CA TYR A 31 -30.27 -13.22 10.00
C TYR A 31 -30.00 -12.23 8.85
N ASP A 32 -30.87 -12.20 7.84
CA ASP A 32 -30.84 -11.29 6.70
C ASP A 32 -30.56 -9.83 7.10
N LEU A 33 -31.32 -9.28 8.05
CA LEU A 33 -31.20 -7.90 8.47
C LEU A 33 -29.87 -7.62 9.18
N ILE A 34 -29.37 -8.56 9.98
CA ILE A 34 -28.09 -8.35 10.68
C ILE A 34 -26.91 -8.47 9.70
N LEU A 35 -26.98 -9.39 8.73
CA LEU A 35 -25.98 -9.52 7.66
C LEU A 35 -25.95 -8.30 6.75
N LEU A 36 -27.11 -7.79 6.35
CA LEU A 36 -27.21 -6.59 5.51
C LEU A 36 -26.70 -5.35 6.26
N LYS A 37 -27.04 -5.20 7.55
CA LYS A 37 -26.49 -4.15 8.40
C LYS A 37 -24.97 -4.24 8.51
N LEU A 38 -24.44 -5.45 8.74
CA LEU A 38 -23.00 -5.67 8.89
C LEU A 38 -22.24 -5.35 7.60
N THR A 39 -22.72 -5.85 6.47
CA THR A 39 -22.10 -5.58 5.16
C THR A 39 -22.19 -4.12 4.75
N GLY A 40 -23.34 -3.47 4.99
CA GLY A 40 -23.48 -2.03 4.80
C GLY A 40 -22.55 -1.23 5.71
N PHE A 41 -22.42 -1.62 6.98
CA PHE A 41 -21.48 -0.99 7.92
C PHE A 41 -20.03 -1.15 7.45
N ILE A 42 -19.61 -2.34 7.02
CA ILE A 42 -18.26 -2.57 6.50
C ILE A 42 -17.98 -1.71 5.27
N ALA A 43 -18.95 -1.57 4.36
CA ALA A 43 -18.81 -0.71 3.18
C ALA A 43 -18.58 0.76 3.58
N VAL A 44 -19.41 1.28 4.51
CA VAL A 44 -19.26 2.64 5.03
C VAL A 44 -17.94 2.80 5.79
N ALA A 45 -17.61 1.88 6.69
CA ALA A 45 -16.37 1.88 7.46
C ALA A 45 -15.12 1.78 6.58
N GLY A 46 -15.19 1.08 5.44
CA GLY A 46 -14.10 1.06 4.45
C GLY A 46 -13.85 2.44 3.84
N VAL A 47 -14.91 3.11 3.38
CA VAL A 47 -14.81 4.47 2.81
C VAL A 47 -14.30 5.46 3.86
N PHE A 48 -14.94 5.49 5.03
CA PHE A 48 -14.55 6.40 6.10
C PHE A 48 -13.19 6.04 6.72
N GLY A 49 -12.80 4.77 6.73
CA GLY A 49 -11.48 4.33 7.16
C GLY A 49 -10.38 4.91 6.28
N ILE A 50 -10.59 4.89 4.95
CA ILE A 50 -9.66 5.55 4.00
C ILE A 50 -9.64 7.06 4.23
N LEU A 51 -10.80 7.71 4.37
CA LEU A 51 -10.87 9.15 4.63
C LEU A 51 -10.19 9.53 5.96
N SER A 52 -10.40 8.75 7.01
CA SER A 52 -9.74 8.93 8.31
C SER A 52 -8.24 8.73 8.20
N TRP A 53 -7.76 7.76 7.42
CA TRP A 53 -6.32 7.58 7.20
C TRP A 53 -5.70 8.78 6.48
N ILE A 54 -6.35 9.27 5.42
CA ILE A 54 -5.89 10.47 4.70
C ILE A 54 -5.91 11.68 5.62
N GLY A 55 -7.00 11.90 6.35
CA GLY A 55 -7.12 12.99 7.32
C GLY A 55 -6.07 12.89 8.42
N TYR A 56 -5.76 11.69 8.90
CA TYR A 56 -4.69 11.44 9.86
C TYR A 56 -3.33 11.84 9.28
N THR A 57 -3.00 11.43 8.05
CA THR A 57 -1.74 11.83 7.42
C THR A 57 -1.64 13.34 7.23
N LEU A 58 -2.69 14.02 6.77
CA LEU A 58 -2.68 15.49 6.61
C LEU A 58 -2.56 16.24 7.95
N ALA A 59 -3.20 15.74 9.00
CA ALA A 59 -3.13 16.34 10.34
C ALA A 59 -1.77 16.12 11.01
N THR A 60 -1.05 15.05 10.64
CA THR A 60 0.22 14.67 11.25
C THR A 60 1.44 14.98 10.38
N THR A 61 1.24 15.35 9.12
CA THR A 61 2.32 15.91 8.30
C THR A 61 2.51 17.38 8.66
N PRO A 62 3.64 17.76 9.28
CA PRO A 62 3.99 19.16 9.41
C PRO A 62 4.10 19.76 7.98
N PRO A 63 3.74 21.04 7.81
CA PRO A 63 3.81 21.70 6.52
C PRO A 63 5.19 21.44 5.90
N PRO A 64 5.22 21.05 4.61
CA PRO A 64 6.45 20.68 3.94
C PRO A 64 7.50 21.75 4.21
N LYS A 65 8.67 21.34 4.73
CA LYS A 65 9.77 22.27 5.02
C LYS A 65 10.08 23.11 3.77
N PRO A 66 10.49 24.38 3.91
CA PRO A 66 10.90 25.20 2.78
C PRO A 66 11.91 24.44 1.92
N ILE A 67 11.67 24.44 0.60
CA ILE A 67 12.42 23.66 -0.40
C ILE A 67 13.94 23.91 -0.30
N GLU A 68 14.34 25.10 0.13
CA GLU A 68 15.74 25.52 0.31
C GLU A 68 16.52 24.72 1.35
N GLU A 69 15.89 24.25 2.45
CA GLU A 69 16.56 23.43 3.47
C GLU A 69 16.74 21.99 2.98
N ILE A 70 15.76 21.47 2.25
CA ILE A 70 15.78 20.12 1.67
C ILE A 70 16.84 20.04 0.57
N GLU A 71 16.95 21.07 -0.27
CA GLU A 71 17.96 21.15 -1.33
C GLU A 71 19.38 21.22 -0.75
N LYS A 72 19.58 22.00 0.33
CA LYS A 72 20.88 22.06 1.03
C LYS A 72 21.24 20.76 1.75
N GLU A 73 20.30 20.09 2.42
CA GLU A 73 20.55 18.78 3.05
C GLU A 73 20.91 17.73 1.99
N ILE A 74 20.17 17.65 0.88
CA ILE A 74 20.44 16.72 -0.23
C ILE A 74 21.79 17.01 -0.90
N GLU A 75 22.11 18.28 -1.17
CA GLU A 75 23.40 18.65 -1.75
C GLU A 75 24.57 18.33 -0.80
N SER A 76 24.37 18.46 0.51
CA SER A 76 25.37 18.12 1.52
C SER A 76 25.59 16.61 1.66
N GLU A 77 24.53 15.80 1.57
CA GLU A 77 24.60 14.33 1.55
C GLU A 77 25.29 13.84 0.27
N LEU A 78 24.92 14.38 -0.91
CA LEU A 78 25.56 14.08 -2.18
C LEU A 78 27.06 14.40 -2.20
N LYS A 79 27.47 15.55 -1.65
CA LYS A 79 28.90 15.91 -1.54
C LYS A 79 29.68 14.95 -0.65
N LYS A 80 29.11 14.52 0.48
CA LYS A 80 29.74 13.54 1.37
C LYS A 80 29.89 12.18 0.70
N LEU A 81 28.86 11.72 0.00
CA LEU A 81 28.88 10.47 -0.77
C LEU A 81 29.94 10.51 -1.89
N ASP A 82 30.09 11.65 -2.57
CA ASP A 82 31.12 11.85 -3.60
C ASP A 82 32.55 11.88 -3.02
N GLU A 83 32.75 12.51 -1.86
CA GLU A 83 34.04 12.52 -1.17
C GLU A 83 34.41 11.13 -0.62
N GLU A 84 33.45 10.39 -0.07
CA GLU A 84 33.64 9.01 0.41
C GLU A 84 33.94 8.05 -0.75
N SER A 85 33.26 8.21 -1.89
CA SER A 85 33.50 7.46 -3.13
C SER A 85 34.88 7.74 -3.75
N LYS A 86 35.34 9.00 -3.73
CA LYS A 86 36.68 9.38 -4.20
C LYS A 86 37.78 8.86 -3.29
N THR A 87 37.57 8.88 -1.97
CA THR A 87 38.53 8.40 -0.97
C THR A 87 38.69 6.87 -1.03
N SER A 88 37.58 6.13 -1.20
CA SER A 88 37.59 4.67 -1.37
C SER A 88 38.19 4.20 -2.71
N THR A 89 38.08 5.01 -3.77
CA THR A 89 38.75 4.75 -5.05
C THR A 89 40.26 4.99 -4.99
N GLN A 90 40.72 5.95 -4.17
CA GLN A 90 42.16 6.20 -3.97
C GLN A 90 42.82 5.13 -3.07
N GLU A 91 42.18 4.71 -1.98
CA GLU A 91 42.72 3.64 -1.10
C GLU A 91 42.81 2.26 -1.78
N SER A 92 41.96 1.97 -2.77
CA SER A 92 42.03 0.73 -3.55
C SER A 92 43.12 0.76 -4.64
N SER A 93 43.52 1.95 -5.09
CA SER A 93 44.63 2.13 -6.06
C SER A 93 46.03 2.11 -5.43
N ASP A 94 46.16 2.48 -4.15
CA ASP A 94 47.45 2.52 -3.43
C ASP A 94 47.85 1.16 -2.82
N LYS A 95 46.89 0.24 -2.62
CA LYS A 95 47.15 -1.13 -2.13
C LYS A 95 47.54 -2.14 -3.21
N SER A 96 47.64 -1.71 -4.47
CA SER A 96 47.93 -2.60 -5.62
C SER A 96 49.28 -2.33 -6.30
N GLN A 97 50.15 -1.51 -5.71
CA GLN A 97 51.58 -1.41 -6.07
C GLN A 97 52.49 -2.08 -5.04
#